data_AF-A0AAP3DMP0-F1
#
_entry.id   AF-A0AAP3DMP0-F1
#
_cell.length_a   1.000
_cell.length_b   1.000
_cell.length_c   1.000
_cell.angle_alpha   90.00
_cell.angle_beta   90.00
_cell.angle_gamma   90.00
#
_symmetry.space_group_name_H-M   'P 1'
#
loop_
_entity.id
_entity.type
_entity.pdbx_description
1 polymer ?
#
loop_
_entity_poly.entity_id
_entity_poly.type
_entity_poly.pdbx_seq_one_letter_code
_entity_poly.pdbx_strand_id
1 'polypeptide(L)'
;MVAQLKEVIPIEITINDVRNAVMSAIKKAYPTAKVYGERLPQGFKEPCFFVLMLEGSQDKELDRRYKRFHPFDIHYFASSNSERYEVAEKLT
;
A
#
# COMPACT_ATOMS: atom_id res chain seq x y z
N MET A 1 -28.72 22.19 -30.40
CA MET A 1 -27.45 21.49 -30.14
C MET A 1 -27.29 21.37 -28.64
N VAL A 2 -27.54 20.20 -28.06
CA VAL A 2 -27.50 20.00 -26.61
C VAL A 2 -26.12 19.44 -26.28
N ALA A 3 -25.29 20.22 -25.59
CA ALA A 3 -24.00 19.72 -25.10
C ALA A 3 -24.29 18.64 -24.04
N GLN A 4 -23.90 17.40 -24.32
CA GLN A 4 -23.90 16.37 -23.29
C GLN A 4 -22.82 16.73 -22.26
N LEU A 5 -23.28 17.06 -21.05
CA LEU A 5 -22.45 17.09 -19.86
C LEU A 5 -21.91 15.67 -19.67
N LYS A 6 -20.62 15.46 -19.95
CA LYS A 6 -19.94 14.24 -19.54
C LYS A 6 -20.05 14.16 -18.02
N GLU A 7 -20.73 13.14 -17.52
CA GLU A 7 -20.67 12.79 -16.10
C GLU A 7 -19.21 12.60 -15.74
N VAL A 8 -18.67 13.52 -14.93
CA VAL A 8 -17.40 13.30 -14.26
C VAL A 8 -17.70 12.30 -13.17
N ILE A 9 -17.44 11.02 -13.44
CA ILE A 9 -17.46 9.98 -12.41
C ILE A 9 -16.46 10.46 -11.35
N PRO A 10 -16.90 10.72 -10.10
CA PRO A 10 -15.97 11.11 -9.06
C PRO A 10 -14.96 9.98 -8.90
N ILE A 11 -13.68 10.31 -9.04
CA ILE A 11 -12.60 9.36 -8.76
C ILE A 11 -12.63 9.13 -7.25
N GLU A 12 -13.33 8.08 -6.83
CA GLU A 12 -13.34 7.64 -5.45
C GLU A 12 -12.07 6.84 -5.19
N ILE A 13 -11.19 7.37 -4.33
CA ILE A 13 -10.00 6.66 -3.87
C ILE A 13 -10.39 5.87 -2.62
N THR A 14 -10.35 4.55 -2.72
CA THR A 14 -10.57 3.62 -1.62
C THR A 14 -9.26 3.31 -0.89
N ILE A 15 -9.37 2.76 0.31
CA ILE A 15 -8.19 2.26 1.05
C ILE A 15 -7.47 1.12 0.31
N ASN A 16 -8.20 0.34 -0.49
CA ASN A 16 -7.63 -0.71 -1.32
C ASN A 16 -6.77 -0.13 -2.45
N ASP A 17 -7.15 1.02 -3.00
CA ASP A 17 -6.34 1.72 -4.00
C ASP A 17 -5.01 2.18 -3.40
N VAL A 18 -5.03 2.71 -2.17
CA VAL A 18 -3.83 3.10 -1.43
C VAL A 18 -2.94 1.87 -1.17
N ARG A 19 -3.51 0.76 -0.69
CA ARG A 19 -2.77 -0.50 -0.48
C ARG A 19 -2.12 -1.00 -1.77
N ASN A 20 -2.86 -1.02 -2.87
CA ASN A 20 -2.37 -1.46 -4.18
C ASN A 20 -1.23 -0.54 -4.67
N ALA A 21 -1.34 0.77 -4.45
CA ALA A 21 -0.28 1.72 -4.77
C ALA A 21 1.00 1.47 -3.95
N VAL A 22 0.89 1.24 -2.64
CA VAL A 22 2.01 0.87 -1.77
C VAL A 22 2.67 -0.43 -2.27
N MET A 23 1.88 -1.47 -2.52
CA MET A 23 2.40 -2.75 -3.04
C MET A 23 3.10 -2.58 -4.39
N SER A 24 2.55 -1.75 -5.28
CA SER A 24 3.15 -1.44 -6.58
C SER A 24 4.46 -0.67 -6.44
N ALA A 25 4.56 0.27 -5.50
CA ALA A 25 5.79 1.01 -5.23
C ALA A 25 6.91 0.08 -4.72
N ILE A 26 6.58 -0.82 -3.79
CA ILE A 26 7.51 -1.85 -3.29
C ILE A 26 7.93 -2.76 -4.45
N LYS A 27 7.00 -3.24 -5.27
CA LYS A 27 7.32 -4.12 -6.40
C LYS A 27 8.21 -3.45 -7.46
N LYS A 28 8.07 -2.14 -7.65
CA LYS A 28 8.95 -1.35 -8.53
C LYS A 28 10.36 -1.23 -7.95
N ALA A 29 10.50 -1.03 -6.63
CA ALA A 29 11.79 -0.95 -5.95
C ALA A 29 12.48 -2.32 -5.80
N TYR A 30 11.70 -3.40 -5.64
CA TYR A 30 12.16 -4.77 -5.44
C TYR A 30 11.49 -5.73 -6.44
N PRO A 31 11.87 -5.70 -7.74
CA PRO A 31 11.18 -6.45 -8.80
C PRO A 31 11.17 -7.97 -8.62
N THR A 32 12.18 -8.53 -7.96
CA THR A 32 12.32 -9.97 -7.74
C THR A 32 11.52 -10.47 -6.54
N ALA A 33 11.31 -9.63 -5.52
CA ALA A 33 10.60 -10.01 -4.31
C ALA A 33 9.08 -10.12 -4.56
N LYS A 34 8.44 -11.09 -3.92
CA LYS A 34 6.97 -11.19 -3.91
C LYS A 34 6.41 -10.24 -2.86
N VAL A 35 5.26 -9.62 -3.14
CA VAL A 35 4.56 -8.71 -2.22
C VAL A 35 3.17 -9.28 -1.94
N TYR A 36 2.88 -9.52 -0.67
CA TYR A 36 1.59 -9.99 -0.17
C TYR A 36 0.86 -8.83 0.52
N GLY A 37 -0.48 -8.77 0.41
CA GLY A 37 -1.25 -7.68 1.02
C GLY A 37 -2.58 -8.07 1.68
N GLU A 38 -3.09 -9.28 1.47
CA GLU A 38 -4.30 -9.76 2.15
C GLU A 38 -3.95 -10.75 3.26
N ARG A 39 -3.07 -11.70 2.93
CA ARG A 39 -2.61 -12.74 3.82
C ARG A 39 -1.18 -13.13 3.45
N LEU A 40 -0.38 -13.42 4.46
CA LEU A 40 0.87 -14.14 4.30
C LEU A 40 0.59 -15.65 4.37
N PRO A 41 0.73 -16.42 3.27
CA PRO A 41 0.47 -17.85 3.29
C PRO A 41 1.53 -18.59 4.12
N GLN A 42 1.15 -19.66 4.80
CA GLN A 42 2.11 -20.55 5.46
C GLN A 42 3.06 -21.16 4.42
N GLY A 43 4.34 -21.26 4.76
CA GLY A 43 5.37 -21.76 3.83
C GLY A 43 5.69 -20.79 2.70
N PHE A 44 5.48 -19.49 2.90
CA PHE A 44 5.95 -18.47 1.97
C PHE A 44 7.46 -18.61 1.72
N LYS A 45 7.90 -18.15 0.53
CA LYS A 45 9.31 -18.16 0.16
C LYS A 45 9.92 -16.78 0.36
N GLU A 46 11.07 -16.78 1.00
CA GLU A 46 11.92 -15.60 1.17
C GLU A 46 12.84 -15.42 -0.05
N PRO A 47 13.22 -14.17 -0.39
CA PRO A 47 12.80 -12.94 0.26
C PRO A 47 11.42 -12.45 -0.20
N CYS A 48 10.61 -11.92 0.71
CA CYS A 48 9.30 -11.37 0.37
C CYS A 48 8.84 -10.24 1.29
N PHE A 49 7.86 -9.48 0.82
CA PHE A 49 7.20 -8.42 1.57
C PHE A 49 5.78 -8.81 1.95
N PHE A 50 5.33 -8.35 3.11
CA PHE A 50 3.93 -8.36 3.51
C PHE A 50 3.52 -6.94 3.92
N VAL A 51 2.47 -6.42 3.28
CA VAL A 51 1.89 -5.11 3.56
C VAL A 51 0.65 -5.32 4.41
N LEU A 52 0.77 -5.06 5.71
CA LEU A 52 -0.32 -5.13 6.67
C LEU A 52 -0.99 -3.75 6.76
N MET A 53 -2.30 -3.72 6.51
CA MET A 53 -3.11 -2.54 6.74
C MET A 53 -3.52 -2.50 8.21
N LEU A 54 -3.21 -1.40 8.88
CA LEU A 54 -3.60 -1.17 10.27
C LEU A 54 -4.93 -0.39 10.32
N GLU A 55 -5.52 -0.33 11.51
CA GLU A 55 -6.74 0.44 11.72
C GLU A 55 -6.49 1.92 11.38
N GLY A 56 -7.28 2.43 10.44
CA GLY A 56 -7.20 3.81 10.01
C GLY A 56 -8.09 4.73 10.84
N SER A 57 -7.92 6.03 10.65
CA SER A 57 -8.82 7.04 11.18
C SER A 57 -9.38 7.92 10.07
N GLN A 58 -10.49 8.58 10.36
CA GLN A 58 -11.05 9.60 9.49
C GLN A 58 -11.56 10.76 10.33
N ASP A 59 -11.02 11.94 10.08
CA ASP A 59 -11.43 13.18 10.72
C ASP A 59 -12.19 14.05 9.72
N LYS A 60 -13.31 14.62 10.18
CA LYS A 60 -14.03 15.64 9.42
C LYS A 60 -13.32 16.98 9.61
N GLU A 61 -12.92 17.58 8.51
CA GLU A 61 -12.33 18.91 8.45
C GLU A 61 -13.43 19.95 8.12
N LEU A 62 -13.04 21.16 7.68
CA LEU A 62 -14.02 22.18 7.29
C LEU A 62 -14.92 21.71 6.13
N ASP A 63 -16.23 21.90 6.31
CA ASP A 63 -17.29 21.63 5.32
C ASP A 63 -17.34 20.14 4.91
N ARG A 64 -17.18 19.84 3.61
CA ARG A 64 -17.20 18.49 3.03
C ARG A 64 -15.83 17.83 2.95
N ARG A 65 -14.81 18.43 3.57
CA ARG A 65 -13.44 17.88 3.56
C ARG A 65 -13.30 16.83 4.66
N TYR A 66 -12.68 15.72 4.31
CA TYR A 66 -12.33 14.66 5.25
C TYR A 66 -10.85 14.35 5.09
N LYS A 67 -10.17 14.20 6.21
CA LYS A 67 -8.80 13.71 6.26
C LYS A 67 -8.84 12.25 6.70
N ARG A 68 -8.28 11.36 5.88
CA ARG A 68 -8.18 9.93 6.20
C ARG A 68 -6.73 9.59 6.48
N PHE A 69 -6.50 8.84 7.55
CA PHE A 69 -5.19 8.27 7.88
C PHE A 69 -5.28 6.76 7.73
N HIS A 70 -4.38 6.19 6.92
CA HIS A 70 -4.32 4.76 6.64
C HIS A 70 -2.91 4.27 6.94
N PRO A 71 -2.62 3.85 8.18
CA PRO A 71 -1.30 3.34 8.53
C PRO A 71 -1.08 1.97 7.90
N PHE A 72 0.14 1.76 7.42
CA PHE A 72 0.61 0.48 6.89
C PHE A 72 1.86 0.05 7.64
N ASP A 73 1.93 -1.24 7.96
CA ASP A 73 3.13 -1.90 8.46
C ASP A 73 3.69 -2.80 7.35
N ILE A 74 4.97 -2.62 7.03
CA ILE A 74 5.64 -3.30 5.92
C ILE A 74 6.66 -4.26 6.50
N HIS A 75 6.35 -5.55 6.45
CA HIS A 75 7.26 -6.59 6.88
C HIS A 75 8.11 -7.04 5.70
N TYR A 76 9.42 -7.15 5.92
CA TYR A 76 10.35 -7.76 4.98
C TYR A 76 10.97 -9.01 5.59
N PHE A 77 10.75 -10.14 4.93
CA PHE A 77 11.33 -11.43 5.28
C PHE A 77 12.54 -11.66 4.38
N ALA A 78 13.74 -11.51 4.93
CA ALA A 78 15.01 -11.61 4.21
C ALA A 78 15.57 -13.03 4.26
N SER A 79 16.34 -13.41 3.24
CA SER A 79 17.02 -14.72 3.21
C SER A 79 18.32 -14.72 4.04
N SER A 80 18.80 -13.54 4.44
CA SER A 80 19.98 -13.38 5.30
C SER A 80 19.88 -12.15 6.19
N ASN A 81 20.72 -12.09 7.24
CA ASN A 81 20.77 -10.93 8.13
C ASN A 81 21.33 -9.68 7.44
N SER A 82 22.34 -9.82 6.56
CA SER A 82 22.90 -8.66 5.83
C SER A 82 21.84 -8.00 4.97
N GLU A 83 21.14 -8.81 4.16
CA GLU A 83 20.04 -8.34 3.31
C GLU A 83 18.94 -7.67 4.14
N ARG A 84 18.62 -8.19 5.34
CA ARG A 84 17.64 -7.58 6.24
C ARG A 84 18.01 -6.15 6.60
N TYR A 85 19.26 -5.91 7.00
CA TYR A 85 19.72 -4.57 7.39
C TYR A 85 19.78 -3.62 6.20
N GLU A 86 20.29 -4.08 5.05
CA GLU A 86 20.36 -3.28 3.83
C GLU A 86 18.97 -2.83 3.34
N VAL A 87 17.97 -3.70 3.45
CA VAL A 87 16.59 -3.36 3.06
C VAL A 87 15.92 -2.47 4.10
N ALA A 88 16.16 -2.69 5.39
CA ALA A 88 15.62 -1.83 6.46
C ALA A 88 16.09 -0.37 6.32
N GLU A 89 17.37 -0.14 5.99
CA GLU A 89 17.90 1.20 5.75
C GLU A 89 17.22 1.92 4.56
N LYS A 90 16.85 1.17 3.50
CA LYS A 90 16.23 1.74 2.30
C LYS A 90 14.73 2.05 2.47
N LEU A 91 14.09 1.49 3.48
CA LEU A 91 12.66 1.68 3.77
C LEU A 91 12.39 2.84 4.74
N THR A 92 13.43 3.44 5.31
CA THR A 92 13.35 4.56 6.27
C THR A 92 13.56 5.90 5.56
#